data_AF-A0A0S8D3A0-F1
#
_entry.id   AF-A0A0S8D3A0-F1
#
_cell.length_a   1.000
_cell.length_b   1.000
_cell.length_c   1.000
_cell.angle_alpha   90.00
_cell.angle_beta   90.00
_cell.angle_gamma   90.00
#
_symmetry.space_group_name_H-M   'P 1'
#
loop_
_entity.id
_entity.type
_entity.pdbx_description
1 polymer ?
#
loop_
_entity_poly.entity_id
_entity_poly.type
_entity_poly.pdbx_seq_one_letter_code
_entity_poly.pdbx_strand_id
1 'polypeptide(L)'
;MDATVKRRGKPKGRQIDSGALSRVRRLLGDRPRRRDLLIEYLHLIQDEFGHLSAAHLRALASEMRLPMAEVFEVASFYHHFDVVKEGAAPPPAITVRVCDSLACEMAGAR
;
A
#
# COMPACT_ATOMS: atom_id res chain seq x y z
N MET A 1 5.05 13.78 49.71
CA MET A 1 5.92 13.84 48.52
C MET A 1 5.62 12.63 47.67
N ASP A 2 4.69 12.75 46.72
CA ASP A 2 4.56 11.72 45.68
C ASP A 2 3.98 12.36 44.43
N ALA A 3 4.87 12.77 43.54
CA ALA A 3 4.53 13.30 42.24
C ALA A 3 4.35 12.13 41.28
N THR A 4 3.10 11.77 40.99
CA THR A 4 2.75 10.78 39.98
C THR A 4 3.14 11.31 38.60
N VAL A 5 4.20 10.75 38.02
CA VAL A 5 4.68 11.08 36.68
C VAL A 5 3.62 10.65 35.66
N LYS A 6 2.85 11.61 35.15
CA LYS A 6 1.88 11.42 34.07
C LYS A 6 2.63 11.00 32.80
N ARG A 7 2.49 9.73 32.38
CA ARG A 7 3.07 9.23 31.13
C ARG A 7 2.60 10.09 29.96
N ARG A 8 3.51 10.85 29.35
CA ARG A 8 3.26 11.64 28.14
C ARG A 8 2.74 10.70 27.05
N GLY A 9 1.55 10.98 26.53
CA GLY A 9 0.92 10.19 25.48
C GLY A 9 1.86 10.05 24.27
N LYS A 10 1.91 8.84 23.69
CA LYS A 10 2.70 8.58 22.48
C LYS A 10 2.34 9.62 21.41
N PRO A 11 3.31 10.15 20.66
CA PRO A 11 3.02 11.12 19.60
C PRO A 11 1.98 10.52 18.67
N LYS A 12 0.95 11.30 18.38
CA LYS A 12 -0.25 10.95 17.61
C LYS A 12 0.08 10.87 16.11
N GLY A 13 1.24 10.30 15.77
CA GLY A 13 1.56 9.87 14.41
C GLY A 13 0.83 8.58 14.12
N ARG A 14 0.46 8.36 12.86
CA ARG A 14 -0.19 7.12 12.41
C ARG A 14 0.80 5.97 12.66
N GLN A 15 0.58 5.20 13.72
CA GLN A 15 1.52 4.16 14.13
C GLN A 15 1.65 3.11 13.03
N ILE A 16 2.86 2.59 12.86
CA ILE A 16 3.12 1.48 11.95
C ILE A 16 2.55 0.24 12.61
N ASP A 17 1.64 -0.44 11.92
CA ASP A 17 1.14 -1.76 12.31
C ASP A 17 2.31 -2.76 12.19
N SER A 18 2.73 -3.33 13.33
CA SER A 18 3.84 -4.29 13.41
C SER A 18 3.55 -5.58 12.64
N GLY A 19 2.27 -5.98 12.55
CA GLY A 19 1.83 -7.11 11.74
C GLY A 19 1.96 -6.82 10.24
N ALA A 20 1.50 -5.64 9.80
CA ALA A 20 1.67 -5.21 8.41
C ALA A 20 3.16 -5.13 8.02
N LEU A 21 4.00 -4.56 8.88
CA LEU A 21 5.45 -4.49 8.66
C LEU A 21 6.08 -5.87 8.53
N SER A 22 5.71 -6.81 9.41
CA SER A 22 6.24 -8.17 9.37
C SER A 22 5.84 -8.91 8.09
N ARG A 23 4.59 -8.73 7.64
CA ARG A 23 4.11 -9.29 6.37
C ARG A 23 4.87 -8.72 5.17
N VAL A 24 5.05 -7.40 5.11
CA VAL A 24 5.80 -6.73 4.04
C VAL A 24 7.26 -7.20 4.03
N ARG A 25 7.92 -7.29 5.19
CA ARG A 25 9.30 -7.82 5.29
C ARG A 25 9.43 -9.22 4.75
N ARG A 26 8.51 -10.11 5.14
CA ARG A 26 8.48 -11.50 4.67
C ARG A 26 8.26 -11.57 3.16
N LEU A 27 7.33 -10.77 2.64
CA LEU A 27 7.01 -10.72 1.22
C LEU A 27 8.21 -10.25 0.37
N LEU A 28 8.89 -9.20 0.83
CA LEU A 28 10.06 -8.65 0.14
C LEU A 28 11.29 -9.55 0.27
N GLY A 29 11.44 -10.28 1.37
CA GLY A 29 12.57 -11.17 1.63
C GLY A 29 13.91 -10.43 1.55
N ASP A 30 14.91 -11.09 0.96
CA ASP A 30 16.28 -10.59 0.83
C ASP A 30 16.48 -9.64 -0.37
N ARG A 31 15.41 -9.25 -1.08
CA ARG A 31 15.49 -8.34 -2.22
C ARG A 31 16.05 -6.97 -1.78
N PRO A 32 16.84 -6.28 -2.62
CA PRO A 32 17.51 -5.05 -2.19
C PRO A 32 16.51 -3.90 -2.02
N ARG A 33 16.61 -3.11 -0.94
CA ARG A 33 15.72 -1.95 -0.69
C ARG A 33 16.13 -0.71 -1.49
N ARG A 34 16.22 -0.86 -2.80
CA ARG A 34 16.53 0.27 -3.71
C ARG A 34 15.25 0.99 -4.10
N ARG A 35 15.36 2.30 -4.35
CA ARG A 35 14.21 3.17 -4.65
C ARG A 35 13.57 2.85 -6.01
N ASP A 36 14.37 2.42 -6.98
CA ASP A 36 13.93 1.99 -8.31
C ASP A 36 12.99 0.79 -8.26
N LEU A 37 13.04 -0.02 -7.18
CA LEU A 37 12.21 -1.21 -6.99
C LEU A 37 10.84 -0.93 -6.33
N LEU A 38 10.50 0.33 -6.09
CA LEU A 38 9.26 0.69 -5.40
C LEU A 38 8.03 0.15 -6.13
N ILE A 39 7.98 0.31 -7.45
CA ILE A 39 6.81 -0.11 -8.23
C ILE A 39 6.65 -1.62 -8.23
N GLU A 40 7.76 -2.37 -8.27
CA GLU A 40 7.80 -3.82 -8.17
C GLU A 40 7.30 -4.29 -6.80
N TYR A 41 7.67 -3.59 -5.72
CA TYR A 41 7.18 -3.92 -4.38
C TYR A 41 5.70 -3.58 -4.18
N LEU A 42 5.20 -2.54 -4.83
CA LEU A 42 3.76 -2.26 -4.85
C LEU A 42 3.00 -3.38 -5.58
N HIS A 43 3.52 -3.88 -6.71
CA HIS A 43 2.93 -5.03 -7.40
C HIS A 43 2.92 -6.28 -6.50
N LEU A 44 4.04 -6.62 -5.86
CA LEU A 44 4.08 -7.78 -4.94
C LEU A 44 3.03 -7.68 -3.82
N ILE A 45 2.88 -6.49 -3.22
CA ILE A 45 1.89 -6.28 -2.15
C ILE A 45 0.47 -6.41 -2.72
N GLN A 46 0.20 -5.87 -3.89
CA GLN A 46 -1.10 -6.02 -4.51
C GLN A 46 -1.42 -7.48 -4.87
N ASP A 47 -0.47 -8.22 -5.43
CA ASP A 47 -0.66 -9.62 -5.80
C ASP A 47 -0.92 -10.50 -4.58
N GLU A 48 -0.24 -10.23 -3.46
CA GLU A 48 -0.41 -10.97 -2.20
C GLU A 48 -1.73 -10.62 -1.47
N PHE A 49 -2.14 -9.35 -1.47
CA PHE A 49 -3.26 -8.86 -0.65
C PHE A 49 -4.50 -8.45 -1.44
N GLY A 50 -4.45 -8.50 -2.77
CA GLY A 50 -5.49 -8.06 -3.70
C GLY A 50 -5.68 -6.53 -3.80
N HIS A 51 -5.01 -5.74 -2.94
CA HIS A 51 -5.11 -4.28 -2.92
C HIS A 51 -4.01 -3.66 -2.05
N LEU A 52 -3.82 -2.34 -2.19
CA LEU A 52 -2.88 -1.55 -1.41
C LEU A 52 -3.57 -0.86 -0.24
N SER A 53 -3.59 -1.52 0.92
CA SER A 53 -4.11 -0.91 2.14
C SER A 53 -3.19 0.18 2.69
N ALA A 54 -3.76 1.17 3.38
CA ALA A 54 -3.00 2.22 4.05
C ALA A 54 -1.96 1.67 5.07
N ALA A 55 -2.21 0.50 5.67
CA ALA A 55 -1.26 -0.17 6.56
C ALA A 55 -0.07 -0.76 5.80
N HIS A 56 -0.30 -1.40 4.65
CA HIS A 56 0.76 -1.96 3.81
C HIS A 56 1.64 -0.86 3.18
N LEU A 57 1.05 0.25 2.74
CA LEU A 57 1.81 1.39 2.20
C LEU A 57 2.70 2.04 3.26
N ARG A 58 2.21 2.23 4.49
CA ARG A 58 3.03 2.72 5.61
C ARG A 58 4.15 1.76 5.99
N ALA A 59 3.86 0.45 5.99
CA ALA A 59 4.84 -0.59 6.24
C ALA A 59 5.96 -0.57 5.18
N LEU A 60 5.59 -0.48 3.90
CA LEU A 60 6.54 -0.40 2.79
C LEU A 60 7.40 0.88 2.86
N ALA A 61 6.78 2.04 3.10
CA ALA A 61 7.49 3.30 3.26
C ALA A 61 8.54 3.22 4.40
N SER A 62 8.15 2.64 5.54
CA SER A 62 9.07 2.43 6.66
C SER A 62 10.19 1.44 6.32
N GLU A 63 9.88 0.35 5.63
CA GLU A 63 10.85 -0.70 5.29
C GLU A 63 11.88 -0.22 4.27
N MET A 64 11.45 0.57 3.28
CA MET A 64 12.32 1.16 2.26
C MET A 64 12.97 2.49 2.69
N ARG A 65 12.59 3.02 3.87
CA ARG A 65 12.99 4.35 4.37
C ARG A 65 12.65 5.47 3.38
N LEU A 66 11.45 5.40 2.80
CA LEU A 66 10.91 6.39 1.87
C LEU A 66 9.88 7.28 2.56
N PRO A 67 9.72 8.54 2.12
CA PRO A 67 8.58 9.35 2.52
C PRO A 67 7.26 8.67 2.14
N MET A 68 6.30 8.67 3.06
CA MET A 68 4.96 8.12 2.78
C MET A 68 4.29 8.82 1.57
N ALA A 69 4.56 10.12 1.38
CA ALA A 69 4.05 10.87 0.23
C ALA A 69 4.55 10.29 -1.10
N GLU A 70 5.85 10.00 -1.22
CA GLU A 70 6.45 9.41 -2.43
C GLU A 70 5.83 8.04 -2.74
N VAL A 71 5.66 7.18 -1.73
CA VAL A 71 5.02 5.87 -1.90
C VAL A 71 3.55 6.01 -2.30
N PHE A 72 2.82 6.94 -1.70
CA PHE A 72 1.41 7.17 -2.00
C PHE A 72 1.21 7.78 -3.39
N GLU A 73 2.05 8.72 -3.80
CA GLU A 73 2.04 9.30 -5.14
C GLU A 73 2.20 8.23 -6.21
N VAL A 74 3.23 7.38 -6.10
CA VAL A 74 3.43 6.26 -7.04
C VAL A 74 2.22 5.32 -7.03
N ALA A 75 1.75 4.91 -5.85
CA ALA A 75 0.61 4.00 -5.75
C ALA A 75 -0.68 4.58 -6.36
N SER A 76 -0.91 5.89 -6.23
CA SER A 76 -2.12 6.56 -6.75
C SER A 76 -2.01 6.99 -8.21
N PHE A 77 -0.79 7.19 -8.73
CA PHE A 77 -0.53 7.59 -10.10
C PHE A 77 -0.78 6.45 -11.11
N TYR A 78 -0.40 5.21 -10.76
CA TYR A 78 -0.60 4.06 -11.63
C TYR A 78 -2.00 3.47 -11.45
N HIS A 79 -2.82 3.57 -12.51
CA HIS A 79 -4.21 3.07 -12.53
C HIS A 79 -4.38 1.58 -12.24
N HIS A 80 -3.30 0.79 -12.33
CA HIS A 80 -3.39 -0.64 -12.05
C HIS A 80 -3.49 -0.96 -10.56
N PHE A 81 -3.10 -0.02 -9.69
CA PHE A 81 -3.13 -0.24 -8.25
C PHE A 81 -4.48 0.13 -7.63
N ASP A 82 -5.02 -0.80 -6.86
CA ASP A 82 -6.24 -0.64 -6.09
C ASP A 82 -5.90 -0.10 -4.70
N VAL A 83 -5.80 1.23 -4.55
CA VAL A 83 -5.45 1.88 -3.28
C VAL A 83 -6.67 2.03 -2.38
N VAL A 84 -6.63 1.38 -1.20
CA VAL A 84 -7.71 1.41 -0.21
C VAL A 84 -7.35 2.32 0.95
N LYS A 85 -8.10 3.41 1.08
CA LYS A 85 -7.99 4.34 2.21
C LYS A 85 -8.47 3.69 3.51
N GLU A 86 -8.03 4.22 4.64
CA GLU A 86 -8.39 3.66 5.94
C GLU A 86 -9.90 3.76 6.19
N GLY A 87 -10.52 2.62 6.53
CA GLY A 87 -11.97 2.52 6.71
C GLY A 87 -12.78 2.33 5.43
N ALA A 88 -12.14 2.30 4.24
CA ALA A 88 -12.82 1.94 3.00
C ALA A 88 -12.92 0.42 2.84
N ALA A 89 -13.96 -0.04 2.15
CA ALA A 89 -14.13 -1.44 1.80
C ALA A 89 -13.05 -1.88 0.80
N PRO A 90 -12.49 -3.10 0.93
CA PRO A 90 -11.59 -3.64 -0.07
C PRO A 90 -12.33 -3.90 -1.40
N PRO A 91 -11.61 -3.99 -2.53
CA PRO A 91 -12.19 -4.41 -3.80
C PRO A 91 -12.86 -5.79 -3.68
N PRO A 92 -13.82 -6.10 -4.57
CA PRO A 92 -14.38 -7.44 -4.66
C PRO A 92 -13.28 -8.48 -4.94
N ALA A 93 -13.53 -9.75 -4.57
CA ALA A 93 -12.57 -10.83 -4.77
C ALA A 93 -12.20 -11.07 -6.24
N ILE A 94 -13.08 -10.68 -7.17
CA ILE A 94 -12.85 -10.74 -8.61
C ILE A 94 -13.17 -9.37 -9.21
N THR A 95 -12.17 -8.79 -9.89
CA THR A 95 -12.30 -7.55 -10.65
C THR A 95 -12.14 -7.86 -12.14
N VAL A 96 -13.20 -7.66 -12.93
CA VAL A 96 -13.15 -7.79 -14.39
C VAL A 96 -12.90 -6.40 -14.98
N ARG A 97 -11.86 -6.26 -15.80
CA ARG A 97 -11.57 -5.02 -16.53
C ARG A 97 -11.86 -5.26 -18.01
N VAL A 98 -12.85 -4.53 -18.54
CA VAL A 98 -13.26 -4.62 -19.95
C VAL A 98 -12.66 -3.45 -20.72
N CYS A 99 -12.11 -3.73 -21.89
CA CYS A 99 -11.59 -2.69 -22.78
C CYS A 99 -12.75 -1.88 -23.39
N ASP A 100 -12.71 -0.56 -23.20
CA ASP A 100 -13.66 0.42 -23.75
C ASP A 100 -13.00 1.35 -24.79
N SER A 101 -11.79 1.02 -25.23
CA SER A 101 -11.13 1.79 -26.28
C SER A 101 -11.85 1.64 -27.63
N LEU A 102 -11.70 2.63 -28.52
CA LEU A 102 -12.31 2.63 -29.85
C LEU A 102 -12.09 1.32 -30.63
N ALA A 103 -10.89 0.74 -30.57
CA ALA A 103 -10.59 -0.52 -31.25
C ALA A 103 -11.45 -1.68 -30.71
N CYS A 104 -11.68 -1.72 -29.40
CA CYS A 104 -12.52 -2.73 -28.75
C CYS A 104 -13.99 -2.51 -29.06
N GLU A 105 -14.48 -1.26 -29.04
CA GLU A 105 -15.85 -0.93 -29.45
C GLU A 105 -16.12 -1.32 -30.91
N MET A 106 -15.18 -1.04 -31.81
CA MET A 106 -15.24 -1.45 -33.21
C MET A 106 -15.25 -2.99 -33.38
N ALA A 107 -14.65 -3.72 -32.44
CA ALA A 107 -14.65 -5.18 -32.39
C ALA A 107 -15.85 -5.77 -31.64
N GLY A 108 -16.81 -4.96 -31.21
CA GLY A 108 -18.06 -5.41 -30.58
C GLY A 108 -18.08 -5.41 -29.05
N ALA A 109 -17.12 -4.74 -28.39
CA ALA A 109 -17.25 -4.44 -26.96
C ALA A 109 -18.42 -3.46 -26.75
N ARG A 110 -19.46 -3.89 -26.02
CA ARG A 110 -20.61 -3.09 -25.57
C ARG A 110 -21.07 -3.59 -24.21
#